data_AF-A0A554XHD4-F1
#
_entry.id   AF-A0A554XHD4-F1
#
_cell.length_a   1.000
_cell.length_b   1.000
_cell.length_c   1.000
_cell.angle_alpha   90.00
_cell.angle_beta   90.00
_cell.angle_gamma   90.00
#
_symmetry.space_group_name_H-M   'P 1'
#
loop_
_entity.id
_entity.type
_entity.pdbx_description
1 polymer ?
#
loop_
_entity_poly.entity_id
_entity_poly.type
_entity_poly.pdbx_seq_one_letter_code
_entity_poly.pdbx_strand_id
1 'polypeptide(L)'
;MDRADNDYTVICRQWARAQRHAERAQREWHQAVQRLEREVMQLRGQLLALRTAQLWGIHAPALLLPRPRRTNQLPLSASARTALCHIGCHGHGHPWLDTSGHCRLHGGNCTSAAALDSDWPHPVGARDTKPCMTLVDLHATPETPRH
;
A
#
# COMPACT_ATOMS: atom_id res chain seq x y z
N MET A 1 10.65 -24.36 -65.28
CA MET A 1 11.26 -23.35 -64.40
C MET A 1 10.63 -23.41 -63.00
N ASP A 2 9.90 -24.49 -62.69
CA ASP A 2 8.83 -24.50 -61.68
C ASP A 2 9.22 -25.08 -60.31
N ARG A 3 10.38 -25.75 -60.24
CA ARG A 3 10.85 -26.39 -59.00
C ARG A 3 11.37 -25.38 -57.98
N ALA A 4 12.18 -24.42 -58.45
CA ALA A 4 12.73 -23.38 -57.60
C ALA A 4 11.64 -22.46 -57.03
N ASP A 5 10.60 -22.16 -57.81
CA ASP A 5 9.46 -21.37 -57.36
C ASP A 5 8.63 -22.11 -56.31
N ASN A 6 8.41 -23.43 -56.48
CA ASN A 6 7.71 -24.23 -55.47
C ASN A 6 8.46 -24.24 -54.13
N ASP A 7 9.78 -24.48 -54.15
CA ASP A 7 10.63 -24.51 -52.95
C ASP A 7 10.62 -23.15 -52.22
N TYR A 8 10.68 -22.04 -52.96
CA TYR A 8 10.58 -20.70 -52.39
C TYR A 8 9.25 -20.48 -51.65
N THR A 9 8.11 -20.87 -52.24
CA THR A 9 6.81 -20.70 -51.57
C THR A 9 6.69 -21.53 -50.30
N VAL A 10 7.28 -22.74 -50.28
CA VAL A 10 7.31 -23.61 -49.09
C VAL A 10 8.11 -22.95 -47.97
N ILE A 11 9.28 -22.40 -48.28
CA ILE A 11 10.13 -21.68 -47.32
C ILE A 11 9.40 -20.46 -46.77
N CYS A 12 8.78 -19.63 -47.62
CA CYS A 12 8.00 -18.48 -47.16
C CYS A 12 6.86 -18.88 -46.21
N ARG A 13 6.17 -19.98 -46.49
CA ARG A 13 5.10 -20.50 -45.61
C ARG A 13 5.64 -21.00 -44.29
N GLN A 14 6.76 -21.72 -44.29
CA GLN A 14 7.38 -22.19 -43.06
C GLN A 14 7.90 -21.03 -42.21
N TRP A 15 8.55 -20.05 -42.83
CA TRP A 15 9.01 -18.84 -42.17
C TRP A 15 7.83 -18.04 -41.59
N ALA A 16 6.76 -17.83 -42.36
CA ALA A 16 5.57 -17.14 -41.87
C ALA A 16 4.91 -17.87 -40.68
N ARG A 17 4.95 -19.22 -40.65
CA ARG A 17 4.48 -19.99 -39.49
C ARG A 17 5.38 -19.75 -38.28
N ALA A 18 6.70 -19.88 -38.44
CA ALA A 18 7.67 -19.64 -37.38
C ALA A 18 7.54 -18.21 -36.81
N GLN A 19 7.42 -17.21 -37.69
CA GLN A 19 7.21 -15.81 -37.33
C GLN A 19 5.95 -15.62 -36.48
N ARG A 20 4.81 -16.21 -36.88
CA ARG A 20 3.57 -16.13 -36.09
C ARG A 20 3.70 -16.80 -34.71
N HIS A 21 4.46 -17.88 -34.60
CA HIS A 21 4.72 -18.53 -33.33
C HIS A 21 5.60 -17.66 -32.44
N ALA A 22 6.68 -17.09 -32.97
CA ALA A 22 7.56 -16.17 -32.26
C ALA A 22 6.80 -14.94 -31.77
N GLU A 23 6.00 -14.30 -32.62
CA GLU A 23 5.19 -13.14 -32.24
C GLU A 23 4.14 -13.47 -31.17
N ARG A 24 3.55 -14.67 -31.22
CA ARG A 24 2.61 -15.13 -30.19
C ARG A 24 3.32 -15.30 -28.84
N ALA A 25 4.44 -16.01 -28.83
CA ALA A 25 5.24 -16.19 -27.62
C ALA A 25 5.71 -14.84 -27.06
N GLN A 26 6.11 -13.91 -27.92
CA GLN A 26 6.50 -12.56 -27.51
C GLN A 26 5.35 -11.78 -26.88
N ARG A 27 4.13 -11.84 -27.46
CA ARG A 27 2.95 -11.21 -26.87
C ARG A 27 2.59 -11.80 -25.52
N GLU A 28 2.61 -13.12 -25.39
CA GLU A 28 2.36 -13.83 -24.14
C GLU A 28 3.38 -13.44 -23.05
N TRP A 29 4.66 -13.38 -23.42
CA TRP A 29 5.73 -12.95 -22.53
C TRP A 29 5.55 -11.49 -22.07
N HIS A 30 5.29 -10.56 -22.99
CA HIS A 30 5.05 -9.16 -22.63
C HIS A 30 3.83 -9.01 -21.70
N GLN A 31 2.76 -9.77 -21.92
CA GLN A 31 1.59 -9.76 -21.04
C GLN A 31 1.92 -10.28 -19.65
N ALA A 32 2.71 -11.35 -19.54
CA ALA A 32 3.16 -11.90 -18.28
C ALA A 32 4.04 -10.90 -17.50
N VAL A 33 5.02 -10.28 -18.17
CA VAL A 33 5.88 -9.23 -17.58
C VAL A 33 5.03 -8.08 -17.07
N GLN A 34 4.14 -7.51 -17.89
CA GLN A 34 3.26 -6.42 -17.47
C GLN A 34 2.36 -6.80 -16.29
N ARG A 35 1.92 -8.06 -16.21
CA ARG A 35 1.12 -8.53 -15.06
C ARG A 35 1.96 -8.53 -13.78
N LEU A 36 3.16 -9.12 -13.83
CA LEU A 36 4.06 -9.21 -12.68
C LEU A 36 4.55 -7.82 -12.23
N GLU A 37 4.87 -6.93 -13.17
CA GLU A 37 5.25 -5.55 -12.86
C GLU A 37 4.14 -4.81 -12.11
N ARG A 38 2.88 -4.99 -12.53
CA ARG A 38 1.73 -4.42 -11.82
C ARG A 38 1.59 -4.99 -10.41
N GLU A 39 1.74 -6.31 -10.25
CA GLU A 39 1.67 -6.96 -8.94
C GLU A 39 2.79 -6.47 -8.01
N VAL A 40 4.04 -6.39 -8.49
CA VAL A 40 5.17 -5.85 -7.72
C VAL A 40 4.91 -4.40 -7.30
N MET A 41 4.42 -3.57 -8.21
CA MET A 41 4.12 -2.17 -7.90
C MET A 41 2.99 -2.05 -6.86
N GLN A 42 1.96 -2.88 -6.95
CA GLN A 42 0.86 -2.93 -5.98
C GLN A 42 1.35 -3.36 -4.60
N LEU A 43 2.12 -4.45 -4.51
CA LEU A 43 2.66 -4.95 -3.26
C LEU A 43 3.62 -3.95 -2.60
N ARG A 44 4.49 -3.30 -3.39
CA ARG A 44 5.35 -2.21 -2.91
C ARG A 44 4.52 -1.05 -2.36
N GLY A 45 3.46 -0.65 -3.06
CA GLY A 45 2.52 0.38 -2.59
C GLY A 45 1.85 0.00 -1.26
N GLN A 46 1.42 -1.25 -1.11
CA GLN A 46 0.83 -1.76 0.14
C GLN A 46 1.83 -1.72 1.30
N LEU A 47 3.07 -2.18 1.09
CA LEU A 47 4.12 -2.13 2.10
C LEU A 47 4.44 -0.70 2.54
N LEU A 48 4.57 0.23 1.60
CA LEU A 48 4.79 1.65 1.90
C LEU A 48 3.64 2.23 2.73
N ALA A 49 2.38 1.94 2.37
CA ALA A 49 1.22 2.40 3.11
C ALA A 49 1.18 1.84 4.54
N LEU A 50 1.43 0.55 4.72
CA LEU A 50 1.47 -0.10 6.04
C LEU A 50 2.59 0.45 6.90
N ARG A 51 3.80 0.57 6.34
CA ARG A 51 4.96 1.09 7.07
C ARG A 51 4.74 2.54 7.49
N THR A 52 4.13 3.33 6.62
CA THR A 52 3.74 4.71 6.94
C THR A 52 2.69 4.71 8.05
N ALA A 53 1.64 3.91 7.95
CA ALA A 53 0.62 3.83 9.00
C ALA A 53 1.24 3.47 10.37
N GLN A 54 2.14 2.49 10.41
CA GLN A 54 2.89 2.12 11.62
C GLN A 54 3.72 3.27 12.19
N LEU A 55 4.48 3.98 11.34
CA LEU A 55 5.28 5.16 11.73
C LEU A 55 4.41 6.27 12.35
N TRP A 56 3.16 6.39 11.91
CA TRP A 56 2.21 7.39 12.37
C TRP A 56 1.26 6.86 13.48
N GLY A 57 1.49 5.64 14.00
CA GLY A 57 0.65 5.02 15.03
C GLY A 57 -0.76 4.62 14.55
N ILE A 58 -1.03 4.67 13.26
CA ILE A 58 -2.34 4.36 12.67
C ILE A 58 -2.44 2.84 12.51
N HIS A 59 -3.35 2.21 13.25
CA HIS A 59 -3.65 0.79 13.12
C HIS A 59 -4.68 0.58 12.01
N ALA A 60 -4.23 0.29 10.80
CA ALA A 60 -5.10 0.18 9.62
C ALA A 60 -5.00 -1.21 8.95
N PRO A 61 -5.63 -2.25 9.52
CA PRO A 61 -5.70 -3.58 8.88
C PRO A 61 -6.38 -3.53 7.50
N ALA A 62 -7.20 -2.51 7.24
CA ALA A 62 -7.86 -2.27 5.96
C ALA A 62 -6.89 -1.90 4.81
N LEU A 63 -5.62 -1.55 5.09
CA LEU A 63 -4.62 -1.27 4.05
C LEU A 63 -4.09 -2.53 3.35
N LEU A 64 -4.31 -3.71 3.94
CA LEU A 64 -3.92 -5.01 3.37
C LEU A 64 -4.93 -5.54 2.35
N LEU A 65 -6.16 -5.04 2.34
CA LEU A 65 -7.16 -5.51 1.39
C LEU A 65 -6.90 -4.92 0.00
N PRO A 66 -7.09 -5.72 -1.08
CA PRO A 66 -7.10 -5.22 -2.43
C PRO A 66 -8.07 -4.04 -2.51
N ARG A 67 -7.54 -2.85 -2.79
CA ARG A 67 -8.37 -1.64 -2.84
C ARG A 67 -9.32 -1.78 -4.02
N PRO A 68 -10.65 -1.80 -3.80
CA PRO A 68 -11.59 -1.84 -4.91
C PRO A 68 -11.36 -0.59 -5.77
N ARG A 69 -11.46 -0.78 -7.09
CA ARG A 69 -11.31 0.28 -8.09
C ARG A 69 -12.34 1.36 -7.76
N ARG A 70 -11.89 2.48 -7.18
CA ARG A 70 -12.78 3.55 -6.74
C ARG A 70 -13.45 4.16 -7.98
N THR A 71 -14.77 4.06 -8.05
CA THR A 71 -15.56 5.03 -8.80
C THR A 71 -15.43 6.36 -8.05
N ASN A 72 -15.12 7.43 -8.79
CA ASN A 72 -14.99 8.76 -8.21
C ASN A 72 -16.29 9.14 -7.49
N GLN A 73 -16.15 9.78 -6.32
CA GLN A 73 -17.20 10.29 -5.43
C GLN A 73 -17.78 9.33 -4.39
N LEU A 74 -16.93 8.79 -3.50
CA LEU A 74 -17.42 8.44 -2.17
C LEU A 74 -17.16 9.58 -1.18
N PRO A 75 -18.12 9.91 -0.29
CA PRO A 75 -17.88 10.83 0.80
C PRO A 75 -16.66 10.37 1.59
N LEU A 76 -15.88 11.33 2.13
CA LEU A 76 -14.76 11.02 2.99
C LEU A 76 -15.24 10.04 4.06
N SER A 77 -14.68 8.82 4.05
CA SER A 77 -15.05 7.81 5.05
C SER A 77 -14.79 8.38 6.44
N ALA A 78 -15.56 7.94 7.45
CA ALA A 78 -15.38 8.40 8.83
C ALA A 78 -13.90 8.30 9.25
N SER A 79 -13.23 7.20 8.90
CA SER A 79 -11.78 7.00 9.11
C SER A 79 -10.89 8.07 8.46
N ALA A 80 -11.18 8.50 7.23
CA ALA A 80 -10.40 9.56 6.57
C ALA A 80 -10.62 10.92 7.24
N ARG A 81 -11.85 11.18 7.71
CA ARG A 81 -12.19 12.41 8.45
C ARG A 81 -11.48 12.46 9.80
N THR A 82 -11.43 11.33 10.50
CA THR A 82 -10.66 11.15 11.75
C THR A 82 -9.16 11.35 11.51
N ALA A 83 -8.60 10.76 10.46
CA ALA A 83 -7.16 10.92 10.14
C ALA A 83 -6.79 12.37 9.84
N LEU A 84 -7.62 13.10 9.08
CA LEU A 84 -7.42 14.53 8.81
C LEU A 84 -7.51 15.37 10.09
N CYS A 85 -8.49 15.09 10.95
CA CYS A 85 -8.60 15.74 12.26
C CYS A 85 -7.32 15.49 13.09
N HIS A 86 -6.83 14.25 13.12
CA HIS A 86 -5.66 13.90 13.90
C HIS A 86 -4.38 14.58 13.39
N ILE A 87 -4.13 14.53 12.09
CA ILE A 87 -2.97 15.18 11.46
C ILE A 87 -3.07 16.70 11.65
N GLY A 88 -4.26 17.28 11.49
CA GLY A 88 -4.52 18.71 11.65
C GLY A 88 -4.36 19.18 13.09
N CYS A 89 -5.04 18.57 14.05
CA CYS A 89 -5.00 19.00 15.45
C CYS A 89 -3.66 18.66 16.13
N HIS A 90 -3.10 17.47 15.91
CA HIS A 90 -1.94 16.97 16.66
C HIS A 90 -0.60 17.18 15.94
N GLY A 91 -0.58 17.38 14.63
CA GLY A 91 0.64 17.55 13.83
C GLY A 91 1.25 18.95 13.83
N HIS A 92 1.07 19.74 14.91
CA HIS A 92 1.46 21.17 15.06
C HIS A 92 0.44 22.22 14.56
N GLY A 93 -0.83 21.86 14.36
CA GLY A 93 -1.80 22.71 13.66
C GLY A 93 -2.51 23.77 14.50
N HIS A 94 -1.78 24.83 14.88
CA HIS A 94 -2.40 26.10 15.28
C HIS A 94 -3.47 26.62 14.28
N PRO A 95 -3.34 26.43 12.94
CA PRO A 95 -4.37 26.82 11.98
C PRO A 95 -5.63 25.95 11.98
N TRP A 96 -5.54 24.72 12.51
CA TRP A 96 -6.64 23.75 12.52
C TRP A 96 -7.49 23.83 13.79
N LEU A 97 -6.95 24.47 14.83
CA LEU A 97 -7.69 24.87 16.01
C LEU A 97 -8.24 26.28 15.78
N ASP A 98 -9.43 26.55 16.30
CA ASP A 98 -9.92 27.91 16.44
C ASP A 98 -9.31 28.60 17.67
N THR A 99 -9.67 29.87 17.89
CA THR A 99 -9.18 30.65 19.04
C THR A 99 -9.65 30.11 20.39
N SER A 100 -10.66 29.25 20.41
CA SER A 100 -11.14 28.51 21.59
C SER A 100 -10.53 27.12 21.74
N GLY A 101 -9.64 26.70 20.83
CA GLY A 101 -9.01 25.38 20.86
C GLY A 101 -9.85 24.26 20.27
N HIS A 102 -10.96 24.55 19.58
CA HIS A 102 -11.79 23.54 18.93
C HIS A 102 -11.30 23.23 17.51
N CYS A 103 -11.51 21.98 17.08
CA CYS A 103 -11.20 21.53 15.72
C CYS A 103 -12.09 22.24 14.70
N ARG A 104 -11.50 22.93 13.72
CA ARG A 104 -12.27 23.57 12.63
C ARG A 104 -12.97 22.58 11.69
N LEU A 105 -12.54 21.31 11.65
CA LEU A 105 -13.17 20.28 10.81
C LEU A 105 -14.50 19.76 11.40
N HIS A 106 -14.62 19.76 12.73
CA HIS A 106 -15.77 19.17 13.44
C HIS A 106 -16.53 20.16 14.33
N GLY A 107 -15.94 21.33 14.64
CA GLY A 107 -16.51 22.35 15.52
C GLY A 107 -16.48 21.99 17.01
N GLY A 108 -15.75 20.96 17.42
CA GLY A 108 -15.67 20.48 18.81
C GLY A 108 -14.26 20.05 19.22
N ASN A 109 -14.12 19.51 20.43
CA ASN A 109 -12.83 19.05 20.95
C ASN A 109 -12.27 17.90 20.11
N CYS A 110 -10.97 17.93 19.77
CA CYS A 110 -10.32 16.81 19.08
C CYS A 110 -10.22 15.63 20.08
N THR A 111 -11.02 14.58 19.91
CA THR A 111 -10.87 13.34 20.66
C THR A 111 -9.55 12.69 20.26
N SER A 112 -8.62 12.53 21.20
CA SER A 112 -7.41 11.76 20.99
C SER A 112 -7.78 10.32 20.59
N ALA A 113 -6.95 9.67 19.78
CA ALA A 113 -7.18 8.32 19.27
C ALA A 113 -7.44 7.27 20.37
N ALA A 114 -7.07 7.55 21.63
CA ALA A 114 -7.39 6.72 22.79
C ALA A 114 -8.90 6.56 23.06
N ALA A 115 -9.74 7.52 22.65
CA ALA A 115 -11.19 7.45 22.82
C ALA A 115 -11.90 6.56 21.77
N LEU A 116 -11.21 6.15 20.70
CA LEU A 116 -11.75 5.21 19.70
C LEU A 116 -11.49 3.74 20.07
N ASP A 117 -10.65 3.49 21.07
CA ASP A 117 -10.31 2.14 21.56
C ASP A 117 -11.31 1.64 22.64
N SER A 118 -12.18 2.51 23.14
CA SER A 118 -13.13 2.22 24.21
C SER A 118 -14.51 1.74 23.77
N ASP A 119 -14.81 1.75 22.46
CA ASP A 119 -16.12 1.33 21.92
C ASP A 119 -16.06 -0.07 21.25
N TRP A 120 -14.92 -0.75 21.38
CA TRP A 120 -14.78 -2.15 21.02
C TRP A 120 -15.07 -3.05 22.24
N PRO A 121 -15.89 -4.11 22.13
CA PRO A 121 -16.12 -5.01 23.25
C PRO A 121 -14.82 -5.76 23.58
N HIS A 122 -14.11 -5.28 24.60
CA HIS A 122 -12.99 -6.00 25.19
C HIS A 122 -13.55 -7.24 25.93
N PRO A 123 -13.01 -8.45 25.72
CA PRO A 123 -13.31 -9.58 26.58
C PRO A 123 -12.86 -9.23 28.01
N VAL A 124 -13.79 -9.33 28.96
CA VAL A 124 -13.58 -9.01 30.37
C VAL A 124 -12.48 -9.90 30.93
N GLY A 125 -11.29 -9.35 31.15
CA GLY A 125 -10.22 -10.04 31.87
C GLY A 125 -8.78 -9.75 31.44
N ALA A 126 -8.35 -8.50 31.42
CA ALA A 126 -6.92 -8.19 31.46
C ALA A 126 -6.69 -6.94 32.32
N ARG A 127 -6.22 -7.18 33.55
CA ARG A 127 -5.86 -6.14 34.50
C ARG A 127 -4.62 -5.37 34.03
N ASP A 128 -4.68 -4.06 34.22
CA ASP A 128 -3.57 -3.15 34.52
C ASP A 128 -2.15 -3.62 34.23
N THR A 129 -1.61 -3.21 33.08
CA THR A 129 -0.18 -2.91 32.97
C THR A 129 0.00 -1.54 32.33
N LYS A 130 0.44 -0.59 33.16
CA LYS A 130 0.94 0.73 32.78
C LYS A 130 1.99 0.62 31.66
N PRO A 131 2.00 1.50 30.65
CA PRO A 131 3.16 1.63 29.78
C PRO A 131 4.21 2.51 30.48
N CYS A 132 5.34 1.92 30.87
CA CYS A 132 6.53 2.71 31.17
C CYS A 132 7.35 2.81 29.87
N MET A 133 7.40 4.00 29.30
CA MET A 133 8.47 4.42 28.39
C MET A 133 9.82 4.04 29.02
N THR A 134 10.68 3.36 28.26
CA THR A 134 12.11 3.62 28.37
C THR A 134 12.70 3.82 26.97
N LEU A 135 13.42 4.94 26.92
CA LEU A 135 14.21 5.50 25.85
C LEU A 135 15.34 4.53 25.45
N VAL A 136 15.61 4.48 24.14
CA VAL A 136 16.94 4.42 23.48
C VAL A 136 18.09 3.72 24.22
N ASP A 137 18.69 2.73 23.55
CA ASP A 137 20.15 2.70 23.40
C ASP A 137 20.57 2.24 22.00
N LEU A 138 21.32 3.13 21.33
CA LEU A 138 22.11 2.89 20.14
C LEU A 138 23.42 2.17 20.53
N HIS A 139 24.00 1.50 19.54
CA HIS A 139 25.35 0.89 19.49
C HIS A 139 25.53 -0.52 20.08
N ALA A 140 25.71 -1.49 19.17
CA ALA A 140 27.00 -2.16 18.97
C ALA A 140 26.89 -3.22 17.86
N THR A 141 27.68 -3.09 16.79
CA THR A 141 28.05 -4.20 15.90
C THR A 141 29.15 -5.01 16.58
N PRO A 142 29.23 -6.33 16.33
CA PRO A 142 30.51 -6.88 15.92
C PRO A 142 30.43 -7.93 14.80
N GLU A 143 31.30 -7.70 13.82
CA GLU A 143 32.26 -8.63 13.21
C GLU A 143 31.87 -10.07 12.85
N THR A 144 32.09 -10.36 11.57
CA THR A 144 32.19 -11.66 10.91
C THR A 144 33.33 -12.53 11.46
N PRO A 145 33.13 -13.84 11.63
CA PRO A 145 34.24 -14.78 11.65
C PRO A 145 34.51 -15.33 10.24
N ARG A 146 35.78 -15.28 9.84
CA ARG A 146 36.35 -16.08 8.75
C ARG A 146 36.32 -17.55 9.17
N HIS A 147 35.93 -18.43 8.24
CA HIS A 147 36.54 -19.73 8.05
C HIS A 147 36.49 -20.08 6.57
#